data_AF-A0A3M1SKN0-F1
#
_entry.id   AF-A0A3M1SKN0-F1
#
_cell.length_a   1.000
_cell.length_b   1.000
_cell.length_c   1.000
_cell.angle_alpha   90.00
_cell.angle_beta   90.00
_cell.angle_gamma   90.00
#
_symmetry.space_group_name_H-M   'P 1'
#
loop_
_entity.id
_entity.type
_entity.pdbx_description
1 polymer ?
#
loop_
_entity_poly.entity_id
_entity_poly.type
_entity_poly.pdbx_seq_one_letter_code
_entity_poly.pdbx_strand_id
1 'polypeptide(L)'
;MKKTIALFLVLVFVFSCAKKEVRPTKTTSPGVLTVKERPKLPELPETDKKTGATVVKPPVTERKTIRRLPEPVLVQKEAEQKYIILNFDEADIQTVISTVGELLGINYILTPGISGKVTIQSYKKFPMKDLFQIFQTILEMNGLTAVQDGPLYRIVPIDSVKQQPIEVEKGREVHLQVDSSFVTQIIPLDYVKASDAANILKGLMPRGADLIVYEPTNLLLVTAKPQAIVKFMKILEAIDIPPSDRENIRTFVYYVENGEAKKLADILKTIYLKEKAGKSQQRPTIIRRTPVRTTRKGTTAPPVPTIVGGLPGEVSGEITITAYEDINAIIIKASPGDYLSILETLKRLD
;
A
#
# COMPACT_ATOMS: atom_id res chain seq x y z
N MET A 1 -16.45 51.15 -35.64
CA MET A 1 -16.62 52.36 -34.80
C MET A 1 -18.03 52.42 -34.25
N LYS A 2 -18.21 52.16 -32.95
CA LYS A 2 -19.06 52.92 -32.00
C LYS A 2 -19.18 52.08 -30.71
N LYS A 3 -18.54 52.62 -29.67
CA LYS A 3 -18.60 52.22 -28.27
C LYS A 3 -19.90 52.74 -27.66
N THR A 4 -20.47 52.02 -26.69
CA THR A 4 -21.31 52.47 -25.56
C THR A 4 -21.93 51.21 -24.92
N ILE A 5 -22.18 51.01 -23.64
CA ILE A 5 -21.91 51.67 -22.34
C ILE A 5 -22.09 50.54 -21.29
N ALA A 6 -21.30 50.59 -20.22
CA ALA A 6 -21.37 49.69 -19.07
C ALA A 6 -22.66 49.89 -18.24
N LEU A 7 -23.19 48.81 -17.66
CA LEU A 7 -24.01 48.90 -16.44
C LEU A 7 -23.65 47.74 -15.49
N PHE A 8 -22.86 48.08 -14.49
CA PHE A 8 -22.51 47.31 -13.30
C PHE A 8 -23.73 47.22 -12.39
N LEU A 9 -24.16 46.00 -12.01
CA LEU A 9 -25.13 45.80 -10.93
C LEU A 9 -24.51 44.89 -9.87
N VAL A 10 -23.85 45.54 -8.90
CA VAL A 10 -23.31 44.91 -7.69
C VAL A 10 -24.47 44.73 -6.72
N LEU A 11 -24.90 43.48 -6.52
CA LEU A 11 -25.85 43.14 -5.47
C LEU A 11 -25.05 42.75 -4.21
N VAL A 12 -24.90 43.71 -3.29
CA VAL A 12 -24.34 43.52 -1.96
C VAL A 12 -25.38 42.83 -1.08
N PHE A 13 -25.23 41.54 -0.81
CA PHE A 13 -25.97 40.85 0.25
C PHE A 13 -25.20 40.97 1.56
N VAL A 14 -25.65 41.90 2.41
CA VAL A 14 -25.24 42.02 3.81
C VAL A 14 -25.94 40.93 4.61
N PHE A 15 -25.25 39.83 4.91
CA PHE A 15 -25.73 38.86 5.90
C PHE A 15 -25.26 39.27 7.30
N SER A 16 -26.26 39.69 8.06
CA SER A 16 -26.25 40.11 9.45
C SER A 16 -25.61 39.08 10.38
N CYS A 17 -24.64 39.53 11.17
CA CYS A 17 -24.12 38.84 12.35
C CYS A 17 -25.23 38.64 13.39
N ALA A 18 -25.52 37.39 13.75
CA ALA A 18 -26.28 37.04 14.95
C ALA A 18 -25.37 36.31 15.94
N LYS A 19 -24.84 37.10 16.87
CA LYS A 19 -24.07 36.71 18.04
C LYS A 19 -25.02 36.05 19.05
N LYS A 20 -24.87 34.75 19.33
CA LYS A 20 -25.61 34.09 20.42
C LYS A 20 -24.72 33.97 21.64
N GLU A 21 -24.98 34.85 22.60
CA GLU A 21 -24.33 34.90 23.90
C GLU A 21 -24.63 33.64 24.73
N VAL A 22 -23.54 33.12 25.30
CA VAL A 22 -23.49 32.14 26.37
C VAL A 22 -23.90 32.84 27.67
N ARG A 23 -24.85 32.26 28.41
CA ARG A 23 -25.06 32.61 29.83
C ARG A 23 -24.71 31.43 30.74
N PRO A 24 -24.11 31.69 31.91
CA PRO A 24 -23.43 30.68 32.72
C PRO A 24 -24.37 30.09 33.78
N THR A 25 -24.19 28.81 34.08
CA THR A 25 -24.75 28.20 35.30
C THR A 25 -23.63 27.70 36.20
N LYS A 26 -23.78 28.10 37.46
CA LYS A 26 -22.83 28.05 38.56
C LYS A 26 -22.37 26.63 38.92
N THR A 27 -21.08 26.55 39.20
CA THR A 27 -20.42 25.59 40.10
C THR A 27 -21.15 25.48 41.43
N THR A 28 -21.51 24.27 41.86
CA THR A 28 -21.49 23.85 43.28
C THR A 28 -21.42 22.32 43.36
N SER A 29 -20.26 21.82 43.82
CA SER A 29 -20.05 20.52 44.47
C SER A 29 -19.72 20.89 45.93
N PRO A 30 -20.17 20.17 46.99
CA PRO A 30 -19.67 18.82 47.26
C PRO A 30 -20.69 17.84 47.87
N GLY A 31 -20.52 16.54 47.59
CA GLY A 31 -21.30 15.50 48.24
C GLY A 31 -20.92 14.11 47.77
N VAL A 32 -20.03 13.48 48.53
CA VAL A 32 -19.65 12.06 48.47
C VAL A 32 -20.90 11.16 48.52
N LEU A 33 -20.91 10.07 47.74
CA LEU A 33 -21.25 8.68 48.17
C LEU A 33 -21.40 7.73 46.96
N THR A 34 -20.40 6.86 46.84
CA THR A 34 -20.51 5.39 46.63
C THR A 34 -21.11 4.80 45.35
N VAL A 35 -20.26 3.99 44.70
CA VAL A 35 -20.52 2.99 43.66
C VAL A 35 -21.62 2.02 44.09
N LYS A 36 -22.60 1.77 43.22
CA LYS A 36 -23.66 0.77 43.44
C LYS A 36 -23.42 -0.47 42.56
N GLU A 37 -23.07 -1.55 43.24
CA GLU A 37 -22.87 -2.92 42.78
C GLU A 37 -24.22 -3.60 42.47
N ARG A 38 -24.25 -4.53 41.49
CA ARG A 38 -25.45 -5.31 41.13
C ARG A 38 -25.66 -6.50 42.11
N PRO A 39 -26.91 -6.88 42.40
CA PRO A 39 -27.23 -7.79 43.51
C PRO A 39 -27.03 -9.27 43.18
N LYS A 40 -26.64 -10.02 44.23
CA LYS A 40 -26.41 -11.47 44.31
C LYS A 40 -27.69 -12.17 44.80
N LEU A 41 -28.02 -13.34 44.24
CA LEU A 41 -29.15 -14.20 44.64
C LEU A 41 -28.73 -15.15 45.79
N PRO A 42 -29.64 -15.59 46.69
CA PRO A 42 -29.29 -16.16 47.99
C PRO A 42 -29.03 -17.69 48.00
N GLU A 43 -28.19 -18.09 48.97
CA GLU A 43 -27.81 -19.47 49.34
C GLU A 43 -28.87 -20.21 50.16
N LEU A 44 -28.85 -21.55 50.10
CA LEU A 44 -29.48 -22.48 51.03
C LEU A 44 -28.41 -23.39 51.67
N PRO A 45 -28.62 -23.90 52.90
CA PRO A 45 -27.55 -24.24 53.84
C PRO A 45 -27.09 -25.71 53.84
N GLU A 46 -25.95 -25.91 54.50
CA GLU A 46 -25.18 -27.15 54.73
C GLU A 46 -25.90 -28.22 55.59
N THR A 47 -25.49 -29.49 55.47
CA THR A 47 -25.24 -30.39 56.62
C THR A 47 -24.50 -31.70 56.25
N ASP A 48 -23.25 -31.78 56.72
CA ASP A 48 -22.58 -32.85 57.49
C ASP A 48 -22.76 -34.38 57.24
N LYS A 49 -21.59 -35.02 57.05
CA LYS A 49 -21.05 -36.26 57.68
C LYS A 49 -21.59 -37.69 57.39
N LYS A 50 -20.60 -38.51 56.99
CA LYS A 50 -20.14 -39.81 57.55
C LYS A 50 -20.63 -41.15 56.95
N THR A 51 -19.60 -42.00 56.74
CA THR A 51 -19.51 -43.48 56.89
C THR A 51 -19.71 -44.37 55.66
N GLY A 52 -18.78 -45.32 55.48
CA GLY A 52 -19.12 -46.67 55.01
C GLY A 52 -18.39 -47.15 53.76
N ALA A 53 -17.29 -47.88 53.96
CA ALA A 53 -16.71 -48.76 52.95
C ALA A 53 -17.70 -49.85 52.52
N THR A 54 -17.62 -50.34 51.27
CA THR A 54 -17.54 -51.77 50.92
C THR A 54 -17.35 -51.96 49.42
N VAL A 55 -16.39 -52.83 49.11
CA VAL A 55 -15.99 -53.41 47.81
C VAL A 55 -17.14 -54.17 47.16
N VAL A 56 -17.48 -53.88 45.90
CA VAL A 56 -17.97 -54.91 44.94
C VAL A 56 -17.57 -54.54 43.51
N LYS A 57 -16.90 -55.47 42.82
CA LYS A 57 -16.55 -55.43 41.38
C LYS A 57 -17.80 -55.23 40.51
N PRO A 58 -17.73 -54.52 39.37
CA PRO A 58 -18.85 -54.46 38.43
C PRO A 58 -18.94 -55.75 37.61
N PRO A 59 -20.14 -56.33 37.42
CA PRO A 59 -20.40 -57.27 36.34
C PRO A 59 -20.74 -56.50 35.06
N VAL A 60 -20.28 -57.06 33.94
CA VAL A 60 -20.61 -56.68 32.57
C VAL A 60 -22.10 -56.97 32.33
N THR A 61 -22.90 -56.00 31.89
CA THR A 61 -24.13 -56.26 31.11
C THR A 61 -24.51 -55.05 30.23
N GLU A 62 -24.50 -55.33 28.93
CA GLU A 62 -25.30 -54.80 27.82
C GLU A 62 -25.31 -53.31 27.44
N ARG A 63 -24.77 -53.09 26.23
CA ARG A 63 -24.94 -51.91 25.38
C ARG A 63 -26.43 -51.64 25.11
N LYS A 64 -26.92 -50.50 25.59
CA LYS A 64 -28.05 -49.81 24.96
C LYS A 64 -27.50 -48.76 24.00
N THR A 65 -27.50 -49.09 22.72
CA THR A 65 -27.17 -48.17 21.61
C THR A 65 -28.11 -46.96 21.66
N ILE A 66 -27.59 -45.83 22.13
CA ILE A 66 -28.24 -44.52 21.90
C ILE A 66 -28.02 -44.22 20.42
N ARG A 67 -29.08 -44.38 19.61
CA ARG A 67 -29.15 -43.81 18.26
C ARG A 67 -28.98 -42.29 18.42
N ARG A 68 -27.77 -41.78 18.18
CA ARG A 68 -27.57 -40.36 17.88
C ARG A 68 -28.34 -40.09 16.59
N LEU A 69 -29.38 -39.25 16.65
CA LEU A 69 -29.87 -38.62 15.43
C LEU A 69 -28.66 -37.88 14.83
N PRO A 70 -28.32 -38.10 13.55
CA PRO A 70 -27.27 -37.32 12.94
C PRO A 70 -27.71 -35.85 12.97
N GLU A 71 -26.88 -35.00 13.56
CA GLU A 71 -27.01 -33.55 13.40
C GLU A 71 -27.05 -33.26 11.90
N PRO A 72 -27.95 -32.38 11.42
CA PRO A 72 -27.97 -32.02 10.02
C PRO A 72 -26.63 -31.36 9.72
N VAL A 73 -25.76 -32.08 9.02
CA VAL A 73 -24.60 -31.49 8.37
C VAL A 73 -25.19 -30.45 7.43
N LEU A 74 -25.01 -29.17 7.75
CA LEU A 74 -25.19 -28.08 6.81
C LEU A 74 -24.15 -28.31 5.71
N VAL A 75 -24.52 -29.14 4.73
CA VAL A 75 -23.86 -29.17 3.44
C VAL A 75 -24.11 -27.79 2.86
N GLN A 76 -23.14 -26.89 3.05
CA GLN A 76 -23.08 -25.67 2.29
C GLN A 76 -23.05 -26.12 0.83
N LYS A 77 -24.19 -25.99 0.14
CA LYS A 77 -24.30 -26.27 -1.28
C LYS A 77 -23.24 -25.39 -1.94
N GLU A 78 -22.13 -25.98 -2.37
CA GLU A 78 -21.14 -25.30 -3.19
C GLU A 78 -21.92 -24.61 -4.30
N ALA A 79 -21.79 -23.27 -4.38
CA ALA A 79 -22.47 -22.49 -5.39
C ALA A 79 -22.22 -23.17 -6.74
N GLU A 80 -23.30 -23.59 -7.42
CA GLU A 80 -23.22 -24.25 -8.72
C GLU A 80 -22.41 -23.33 -9.65
N GLN A 81 -21.13 -23.67 -9.86
CA GLN A 81 -20.26 -22.86 -10.69
C GLN A 81 -20.75 -23.01 -12.12
N LYS A 82 -21.53 -22.03 -12.59
CA LYS A 82 -21.95 -21.97 -13.99
C LYS A 82 -20.70 -21.75 -14.83
N TYR A 83 -20.48 -22.61 -15.81
CA TYR A 83 -19.32 -22.55 -16.70
C TYR A 83 -19.74 -22.09 -18.09
N ILE A 84 -18.90 -21.28 -18.74
CA ILE A 84 -19.19 -20.68 -20.05
C ILE A 84 -18.02 -20.92 -21.01
N ILE A 85 -18.35 -20.98 -22.30
CA ILE A 85 -17.43 -20.94 -23.43
C ILE A 85 -17.81 -19.72 -24.26
N LEU A 86 -16.85 -18.87 -24.61
CA LEU A 86 -17.05 -17.73 -25.50
C LEU A 86 -16.32 -17.99 -26.81
N ASN A 87 -17.05 -17.94 -27.92
CA ASN A 87 -16.50 -18.01 -29.27
C ASN A 87 -17.10 -16.87 -30.10
N PHE A 88 -16.26 -15.93 -30.52
CA PHE A 88 -16.60 -14.81 -31.38
C PHE A 88 -15.55 -14.75 -32.48
N ASP A 89 -15.98 -14.60 -33.74
CA ASP A 89 -15.08 -14.49 -34.89
C ASP A 89 -15.36 -13.17 -35.62
N GLU A 90 -14.39 -12.27 -35.59
CA GLU A 90 -14.45 -10.91 -36.16
C GLU A 90 -15.75 -10.14 -35.82
N ALA A 91 -16.32 -10.43 -34.65
CA ALA A 91 -17.59 -9.89 -34.21
C ALA A 91 -17.47 -8.41 -33.86
N ASP A 92 -18.53 -7.65 -34.09
CA ASP A 92 -18.59 -6.25 -33.66
C ASP A 92 -18.57 -6.16 -32.14
N ILE A 93 -17.79 -5.22 -31.60
CA ILE A 93 -17.64 -5.03 -30.15
C ILE A 93 -18.97 -4.74 -29.46
N GLN A 94 -19.92 -4.07 -30.12
CA GLN A 94 -21.24 -3.79 -29.54
C GLN A 94 -22.05 -5.08 -29.35
N THR A 95 -21.94 -6.03 -30.28
CA THR A 95 -22.55 -7.36 -30.17
C THR A 95 -21.93 -8.19 -29.06
N VAL A 96 -20.60 -8.12 -28.91
CA VAL A 96 -19.91 -8.80 -27.80
C VAL A 96 -20.36 -8.21 -26.47
N ILE A 97 -20.45 -6.87 -26.37
CA ILE A 97 -20.91 -6.16 -25.17
C ILE A 97 -22.34 -6.56 -24.80
N SER A 98 -23.27 -6.58 -25.75
CA SER A 98 -24.67 -6.93 -25.46
C SER A 98 -24.79 -8.38 -24.99
N THR A 99 -24.11 -9.30 -25.67
CA THR A 99 -24.12 -10.73 -25.33
C THR A 99 -23.53 -10.98 -23.95
N VAL A 100 -22.35 -10.42 -23.67
CA VAL A 100 -21.68 -10.61 -22.38
C VAL A 100 -22.41 -9.88 -21.25
N GLY A 101 -22.98 -8.70 -21.51
CA GLY A 101 -23.83 -7.97 -20.58
C GLY A 101 -25.09 -8.76 -20.19
N GLU A 102 -25.75 -9.40 -21.17
CA GLU A 102 -26.88 -10.30 -20.92
C GLU A 102 -26.48 -11.52 -20.08
N LEU A 103 -25.33 -12.14 -20.39
CA LEU A 103 -24.81 -13.25 -19.59
C LEU A 103 -24.53 -12.84 -18.14
N LEU A 104 -23.90 -11.67 -17.94
CA LEU A 104 -23.60 -11.10 -16.62
C LEU A 104 -24.85 -10.58 -15.88
N GLY A 105 -25.96 -10.35 -16.58
CA GLY A 105 -27.17 -9.78 -16.02
C GLY A 105 -27.01 -8.30 -15.59
N ILE A 106 -26.14 -7.55 -16.25
CA ILE A 106 -25.84 -6.15 -15.91
C ILE A 106 -26.53 -5.17 -16.87
N ASN A 107 -27.02 -4.06 -16.32
CA ASN A 107 -27.50 -2.93 -17.13
C ASN A 107 -26.29 -2.09 -17.56
N TYR A 108 -26.26 -1.64 -18.82
CA TYR A 108 -25.15 -0.82 -19.30
C TYR A 108 -25.58 0.31 -20.24
N ILE A 109 -24.73 1.33 -20.35
CA ILE A 109 -24.84 2.45 -21.29
C ILE A 109 -23.58 2.50 -22.16
N LEU A 110 -23.76 2.65 -23.47
CA LEU A 110 -22.69 2.84 -24.44
C LEU A 110 -22.47 4.32 -24.73
N THR A 111 -21.21 4.76 -24.67
CA THR A 111 -20.82 6.10 -25.14
C THR A 111 -20.81 6.13 -26.68
N PRO A 112 -21.18 7.26 -27.34
CA PRO A 112 -21.06 7.37 -28.79
C PRO A 112 -19.62 7.17 -29.26
N GLY A 113 -19.44 6.59 -30.47
CA GLY A 113 -18.14 6.39 -31.08
C GLY A 113 -17.45 5.05 -30.74
N ILE A 114 -18.15 4.13 -30.07
CA ILE A 114 -17.65 2.79 -29.80
C ILE A 114 -17.78 1.93 -31.07
N SER A 115 -16.64 1.58 -31.67
CA SER A 115 -16.55 0.66 -32.81
C SER A 115 -15.27 -0.17 -32.71
N GLY A 116 -15.33 -1.43 -33.12
CA GLY A 116 -14.18 -2.33 -33.06
C GLY A 116 -14.60 -3.76 -33.41
N LYS A 117 -13.61 -4.58 -33.76
CA LYS A 117 -13.82 -5.99 -34.04
C LYS A 117 -13.03 -6.84 -33.07
N VAL A 118 -13.62 -7.94 -32.62
CA VAL A 118 -13.01 -8.84 -31.65
C VAL A 118 -13.18 -10.28 -32.09
N THR A 119 -12.10 -11.03 -31.98
CA THR A 119 -12.08 -12.49 -32.09
C THR A 119 -11.71 -13.08 -30.73
N ILE A 120 -12.57 -13.94 -30.19
CA ILE A 120 -12.37 -14.65 -28.91
C ILE A 120 -12.58 -16.12 -29.19
N GLN A 121 -11.64 -16.96 -28.76
CA GLN A 121 -11.77 -18.41 -28.88
C GLN A 121 -11.47 -19.05 -27.53
N SER A 122 -12.45 -19.78 -26.98
CA SER A 122 -12.29 -20.47 -25.70
C SER A 122 -12.28 -21.98 -25.90
N TYR A 123 -11.16 -22.63 -25.57
CA TYR A 123 -11.05 -24.10 -25.64
C TYR A 123 -11.40 -24.79 -24.32
N LYS A 124 -11.28 -24.06 -23.20
CA LYS A 124 -11.63 -24.54 -21.87
C LYS A 124 -12.80 -23.74 -21.35
N LYS A 125 -13.71 -24.42 -20.66
CA LYS A 125 -14.79 -23.79 -19.91
C LYS A 125 -14.18 -22.99 -18.75
N PHE A 126 -14.59 -21.75 -18.58
CA PHE A 126 -14.20 -20.91 -17.43
C PHE A 126 -15.42 -20.61 -16.56
N PRO A 127 -15.24 -20.40 -15.24
CA PRO A 127 -16.35 -20.18 -14.32
C PRO A 127 -16.91 -18.77 -14.48
N MET A 128 -18.21 -18.61 -14.23
CA MET A 128 -18.95 -17.36 -14.42
C MET A 128 -18.34 -16.17 -13.67
N LYS A 129 -17.75 -16.41 -12.49
CA LYS A 129 -17.06 -15.38 -11.70
C LYS A 129 -15.92 -14.67 -12.44
N ASP A 130 -15.30 -15.33 -13.41
CA ASP A 130 -14.18 -14.79 -14.17
C ASP A 130 -14.68 -14.03 -15.42
N LEU A 131 -15.97 -14.16 -15.78
CA LEU A 131 -16.52 -13.58 -17.00
C LEU A 131 -16.38 -12.05 -17.03
N PHE A 132 -16.59 -11.39 -15.90
CA PHE A 132 -16.48 -9.93 -15.83
C PHE A 132 -15.04 -9.45 -16.04
N GLN A 133 -14.06 -10.16 -15.49
CA GLN A 133 -12.64 -9.87 -15.75
C GLN A 133 -12.28 -10.06 -17.23
N ILE A 134 -12.78 -11.13 -17.85
CA ILE A 134 -12.60 -11.37 -19.28
C ILE A 134 -13.27 -10.26 -20.10
N PHE A 135 -14.48 -9.86 -19.72
CA PHE A 135 -15.20 -8.75 -20.33
C PHE A 135 -14.40 -7.45 -20.30
N GLN A 136 -13.84 -7.08 -19.15
CA GLN A 136 -12.94 -5.93 -19.04
C GLN A 136 -11.71 -6.07 -19.96
N THR A 137 -11.10 -7.25 -20.03
CA THR A 137 -9.95 -7.50 -20.90
C THR A 137 -10.29 -7.28 -22.38
N ILE A 138 -11.47 -7.74 -22.82
CA ILE A 138 -11.96 -7.54 -24.19
C ILE A 138 -12.17 -6.06 -24.50
N LEU A 139 -12.78 -5.33 -23.56
CA LEU A 139 -12.96 -3.88 -23.69
C LEU A 139 -11.61 -3.17 -23.82
N GLU A 140 -10.65 -3.54 -22.97
CA GLU A 140 -9.31 -2.92 -22.93
C GLU A 140 -8.53 -3.09 -24.23
N MET A 141 -8.62 -4.26 -24.86
CA MET A 141 -8.00 -4.50 -26.17
C MET A 141 -8.50 -3.54 -27.24
N ASN A 142 -9.70 -3.00 -27.08
CA ASN A 142 -10.31 -2.00 -27.95
C ASN A 142 -10.22 -0.57 -27.39
N GLY A 143 -9.45 -0.34 -26.32
CA GLY A 143 -9.31 0.99 -25.69
C GLY A 143 -10.55 1.44 -24.91
N LEU A 144 -11.41 0.50 -24.52
CA LEU A 144 -12.65 0.74 -23.78
C LEU A 144 -12.52 0.21 -22.35
N THR A 145 -13.43 0.63 -21.47
CA THR A 145 -13.62 0.04 -20.15
C THR A 145 -15.03 0.28 -19.64
N ALA A 146 -15.51 -0.58 -18.75
CA ALA A 146 -16.83 -0.47 -18.13
C ALA A 146 -16.67 0.11 -16.72
N VAL A 147 -17.16 1.32 -16.46
CA VAL A 147 -17.13 1.96 -15.13
C VAL A 147 -18.49 1.82 -14.47
N GLN A 148 -18.53 1.40 -13.21
CA GLN A 148 -19.78 1.32 -12.45
C GLN A 148 -20.27 2.73 -12.12
N ASP A 149 -21.51 3.03 -12.47
CA ASP A 149 -22.17 4.31 -12.24
C ASP A 149 -23.53 4.05 -11.59
N GLY A 150 -23.52 3.88 -10.27
CA GLY A 150 -24.69 3.48 -9.50
C GLY A 150 -25.17 2.07 -9.88
N PRO A 151 -26.44 1.91 -10.34
CA PRO A 151 -27.02 0.59 -10.64
C PRO A 151 -26.70 0.06 -12.05
N LEU A 152 -25.95 0.81 -12.86
CA LEU A 152 -25.61 0.43 -14.24
C LEU A 152 -24.11 0.62 -14.52
N TYR A 153 -23.62 0.00 -15.58
CA TYR A 153 -22.25 0.16 -16.06
C TYR A 153 -22.19 1.11 -17.26
N ARG A 154 -21.29 2.08 -17.23
CA ARG A 154 -21.03 2.94 -18.37
C ARG A 154 -19.78 2.47 -19.11
N ILE A 155 -19.91 2.16 -20.40
CA ILE A 155 -18.78 1.77 -21.23
C ILE A 155 -18.22 3.02 -21.90
N VAL A 156 -16.99 3.36 -21.56
CA VAL A 156 -16.29 4.59 -21.94
C VAL A 156 -14.91 4.27 -22.53
N PRO A 157 -14.30 5.19 -23.29
CA PRO A 157 -12.88 5.10 -23.62
C PRO A 157 -12.03 5.09 -22.35
N ILE A 158 -10.97 4.27 -22.34
CA ILE A 158 -10.10 4.06 -21.17
C ILE A 158 -9.41 5.35 -20.69
N ASP A 159 -9.16 6.29 -21.59
CA ASP A 159 -8.53 7.57 -21.27
C ASP A 159 -9.49 8.55 -20.57
N SER A 160 -10.80 8.35 -20.72
CA SER A 160 -11.85 9.18 -20.11
C SER A 160 -12.24 8.73 -18.70
N VAL A 161 -11.64 7.67 -18.18
CA VAL A 161 -11.92 7.11 -16.85
C VAL A 161 -11.74 8.13 -15.74
N LYS A 162 -10.71 8.98 -15.81
CA LYS A 162 -10.38 9.97 -14.79
C LYS A 162 -11.48 11.01 -14.52
N GLN A 163 -12.43 11.13 -15.45
CA GLN A 163 -13.57 12.06 -15.36
C GLN A 163 -14.86 11.38 -14.88
N GLN A 164 -14.85 10.05 -14.73
CA GLN A 164 -16.01 9.31 -14.23
C GLN A 164 -16.03 9.33 -12.70
N PRO A 165 -17.21 9.13 -12.08
CA PRO A 165 -17.28 8.83 -10.66
C PRO A 165 -16.58 7.50 -10.41
N ILE A 166 -15.47 7.52 -9.67
CA ILE A 166 -14.70 6.34 -9.28
C ILE A 166 -14.82 6.18 -7.76
N GLU A 167 -14.99 4.95 -7.30
CA GLU A 167 -14.99 4.65 -5.87
C GLU A 167 -13.63 4.98 -5.25
N VAL A 168 -13.66 5.68 -4.11
CA VAL A 168 -12.46 6.10 -3.40
C VAL A 168 -12.32 5.27 -2.13
N GLU A 169 -11.29 4.43 -2.11
CA GLU A 169 -10.90 3.66 -0.95
C GLU A 169 -9.74 4.36 -0.21
N LYS A 170 -9.78 4.32 1.12
CA LYS A 170 -8.75 4.94 1.97
C LYS A 170 -7.98 3.88 2.74
N GLY A 171 -6.66 4.03 2.77
CA GLY A 171 -5.77 3.21 3.58
C GLY A 171 -4.98 2.21 2.76
N ARG A 172 -4.35 1.25 3.44
CA ARG A 172 -3.59 0.16 2.80
C ARG A 172 -4.41 -1.13 2.63
N GLU A 173 -5.58 -1.21 3.25
CA GLU A 173 -6.47 -2.35 3.15
C GLU A 173 -7.29 -2.23 1.86
N VAL A 174 -7.17 -3.26 1.01
CA VAL A 174 -7.76 -3.24 -0.34
C VAL A 174 -9.06 -4.04 -0.29
N HIS A 175 -10.21 -3.37 -0.35
CA HIS A 175 -11.52 -3.99 -0.33
C HIS A 175 -12.00 -4.25 -1.75
N LEU A 176 -11.34 -5.20 -2.43
CA LEU A 176 -11.62 -5.44 -3.85
C LEU A 176 -12.99 -6.09 -4.05
N GLN A 177 -13.92 -5.30 -4.55
CA GLN A 177 -15.02 -5.82 -5.35
C GLN A 177 -14.41 -6.29 -6.68
N VAL A 178 -14.43 -7.61 -6.92
CA VAL A 178 -13.84 -8.26 -8.12
C VAL A 178 -14.50 -7.76 -9.42
N ASP A 179 -15.66 -7.13 -9.28
CA ASP A 179 -16.50 -6.49 -10.27
C ASP A 179 -16.31 -4.96 -10.41
N SER A 180 -15.33 -4.38 -9.71
CA SER A 180 -14.92 -2.99 -9.93
C SER A 180 -13.93 -2.88 -11.09
N SER A 181 -13.99 -1.80 -11.86
CA SER A 181 -13.10 -1.58 -13.00
C SER A 181 -11.91 -0.71 -12.68
N PHE A 182 -12.16 0.42 -12.03
CA PHE A 182 -11.15 1.32 -11.51
C PHE A 182 -11.54 1.71 -10.10
N VAL A 183 -10.54 1.79 -9.25
CA VAL A 183 -10.65 2.24 -7.86
C VAL A 183 -9.56 3.28 -7.65
N THR A 184 -9.89 4.34 -6.91
CA THR A 184 -8.91 5.31 -6.44
C THR A 184 -8.51 4.95 -5.02
N GLN A 185 -7.27 4.49 -4.84
CA GLN A 185 -6.71 4.19 -3.52
C GLN A 185 -5.91 5.40 -3.01
N ILE A 186 -6.19 5.83 -1.78
CA ILE A 186 -5.37 6.78 -1.05
C ILE A 186 -4.40 6.02 -0.13
N ILE A 187 -3.12 6.01 -0.51
CA ILE A 187 -2.06 5.24 0.13
C ILE A 187 -1.13 6.19 0.91
N PRO A 188 -1.17 6.19 2.25
CA PRO A 188 -0.16 6.85 3.04
C PRO A 188 1.17 6.09 3.01
N LEU A 189 2.28 6.82 2.97
CA LEU A 189 3.63 6.28 3.09
C LEU A 189 4.30 6.77 4.37
N ASP A 190 4.98 5.87 5.06
CA ASP A 190 5.55 6.13 6.38
C ASP A 190 7.04 6.52 6.33
N TYR A 191 7.79 5.90 5.41
CA TYR A 191 9.26 5.98 5.40
C TYR A 191 9.84 6.42 4.05
N VAL A 192 9.20 6.10 2.91
CA VAL A 192 9.61 6.60 1.57
C VAL A 192 8.88 7.91 1.25
N LYS A 193 9.57 8.83 0.58
CA LYS A 193 8.92 10.02 0.00
C LYS A 193 8.00 9.60 -1.14
N ALA A 194 6.76 10.10 -1.13
CA ALA A 194 5.77 9.78 -2.15
C ALA A 194 6.24 10.14 -3.57
N SER A 195 7.06 11.17 -3.75
CA SER A 195 7.67 11.50 -5.04
C SER A 195 8.63 10.42 -5.56
N ASP A 196 9.45 9.83 -4.69
CA ASP A 196 10.38 8.76 -5.05
C ASP A 196 9.63 7.47 -5.38
N ALA A 197 8.67 7.10 -4.54
CA ALA A 197 7.79 5.96 -4.79
C ALA A 197 7.00 6.11 -6.11
N ALA A 198 6.47 7.32 -6.39
CA ALA A 198 5.78 7.63 -7.63
C ALA A 198 6.67 7.41 -8.87
N ASN A 199 7.95 7.78 -8.80
CA ASN A 199 8.87 7.62 -9.93
C ASN A 199 9.15 6.14 -10.24
N ILE A 200 9.18 5.29 -9.21
CA ILE A 200 9.28 3.83 -9.38
C ILE A 200 8.00 3.26 -10.01
N LEU A 201 6.83 3.69 -9.52
CA LEU A 201 5.55 3.16 -9.96
C LEU A 201 5.14 3.61 -11.37
N LYS A 202 5.53 4.82 -11.82
CA LYS A 202 5.19 5.37 -13.15
C LYS A 202 5.50 4.43 -14.31
N GLY A 203 6.64 3.74 -14.26
CA GLY A 203 7.05 2.80 -15.31
C GLY A 203 6.22 1.51 -15.36
N LEU A 204 5.42 1.25 -14.34
CA LEU A 204 4.61 0.04 -14.17
C LEU A 204 3.11 0.31 -14.30
N MET A 205 2.72 1.55 -14.63
CA MET A 205 1.31 1.96 -14.72
C MET A 205 0.64 1.39 -16.00
N PRO A 206 -0.50 0.70 -15.87
CA PRO A 206 -1.28 0.27 -17.02
C PRO A 206 -1.97 1.47 -17.69
N ARG A 207 -2.49 1.28 -18.91
CA ARG A 207 -3.31 2.30 -19.59
C ARG A 207 -4.54 2.66 -18.76
N GLY A 208 -4.91 3.94 -18.78
CA GLY A 208 -6.00 4.50 -17.98
C GLY A 208 -5.69 4.71 -16.50
N ALA A 209 -4.57 4.21 -15.99
CA ALA A 209 -4.20 4.47 -14.60
C ALA A 209 -3.70 5.91 -14.41
N ASP A 210 -3.92 6.44 -13.22
CA ASP A 210 -3.43 7.75 -12.81
C ASP A 210 -2.72 7.66 -11.46
N LEU A 211 -1.71 8.51 -11.27
CA LEU A 211 -0.95 8.58 -10.04
C LEU A 211 -0.68 10.04 -9.70
N ILE A 212 -1.20 10.46 -8.56
CA ILE A 212 -1.07 11.81 -8.04
C ILE A 212 -0.35 11.73 -6.70
N VAL A 213 0.66 12.59 -6.55
CA VAL A 213 1.41 12.73 -5.31
C VAL A 213 0.87 13.93 -4.55
N TYR A 214 0.50 13.72 -3.29
CA TYR A 214 0.17 14.80 -2.37
C TYR A 214 1.27 14.91 -1.31
N GLU A 215 2.27 15.73 -1.61
CA GLU A 215 3.47 15.89 -0.79
C GLU A 215 3.22 16.37 0.65
N PRO A 216 2.28 17.31 0.95
CA PRO A 216 2.15 17.84 2.31
C PRO A 216 1.87 16.80 3.39
N THR A 217 1.18 15.71 3.04
CA THR A 217 0.91 14.59 3.96
C THR A 217 1.49 13.27 3.47
N ASN A 218 2.48 13.30 2.55
CA ASN A 218 3.17 12.14 1.99
C ASN A 218 2.22 11.03 1.48
N LEU A 219 1.18 11.41 0.72
CA LEU A 219 0.19 10.47 0.19
C LEU A 219 0.42 10.19 -1.30
N LEU A 220 0.14 8.95 -1.69
CA LEU A 220 -0.05 8.56 -3.07
C LEU A 220 -1.54 8.31 -3.33
N LEU A 221 -2.10 9.04 -4.29
CA LEU A 221 -3.43 8.78 -4.82
C LEU A 221 -3.25 8.00 -6.11
N VAL A 222 -3.71 6.76 -6.13
CA VAL A 222 -3.54 5.85 -7.27
C VAL A 222 -4.91 5.45 -7.78
N THR A 223 -5.23 5.83 -9.01
CA THR A 223 -6.44 5.40 -9.71
C THR A 223 -6.04 4.30 -10.68
N ALA A 224 -6.43 3.06 -10.40
CA ALA A 224 -6.11 1.93 -11.27
C ALA A 224 -7.11 0.79 -11.06
N LYS A 225 -6.96 -0.27 -11.86
CA LYS A 225 -7.75 -1.49 -11.66
C LYS A 225 -7.37 -2.18 -10.36
N PRO A 226 -8.29 -2.92 -9.73
CA PRO A 226 -8.03 -3.79 -8.58
C PRO A 226 -6.69 -4.53 -8.60
N GLN A 227 -6.41 -5.22 -9.72
CA GLN A 227 -5.22 -6.05 -9.88
C GLN A 227 -3.93 -5.24 -9.89
N ALA A 228 -3.97 -4.03 -10.48
CA ALA A 228 -2.84 -3.12 -10.50
C ALA A 228 -2.60 -2.52 -9.12
N ILE A 229 -3.67 -2.14 -8.40
CA ILE A 229 -3.58 -1.67 -7.00
C ILE A 229 -2.90 -2.73 -6.12
N VAL A 230 -3.31 -3.99 -6.19
CA VAL A 230 -2.65 -5.09 -5.43
C VAL A 230 -1.16 -5.19 -5.77
N LYS A 231 -0.81 -5.08 -7.05
CA LYS A 231 0.59 -5.11 -7.48
C LYS A 231 1.37 -3.92 -6.91
N PHE A 232 0.81 -2.72 -6.94
CA PHE A 232 1.44 -1.53 -6.39
C PHE A 232 1.58 -1.60 -4.87
N MET A 233 0.57 -2.09 -4.17
CA MET A 233 0.63 -2.31 -2.72
C MET A 233 1.79 -3.24 -2.33
N LYS A 234 1.98 -4.36 -3.04
CA LYS A 234 3.12 -5.27 -2.80
C LYS A 234 4.47 -4.60 -3.04
N ILE A 235 4.58 -3.74 -4.05
CA ILE A 235 5.81 -3.01 -4.34
C ILE A 235 6.06 -1.96 -3.26
N LEU A 236 5.02 -1.22 -2.87
CA LEU A 236 5.09 -0.20 -1.83
C LEU A 236 5.48 -0.81 -0.48
N GLU A 237 4.93 -1.97 -0.11
CA GLU A 237 5.30 -2.71 1.10
C GLU A 237 6.80 -3.10 1.10
N ALA A 238 7.36 -3.44 -0.06
CA ALA A 238 8.77 -3.79 -0.16
C ALA A 238 9.72 -2.59 -0.07
N ILE A 239 9.30 -1.39 -0.46
CA ILE A 239 10.15 -0.18 -0.46
C ILE A 239 9.90 0.72 0.75
N ASP A 240 8.68 0.76 1.28
CA ASP A 240 8.25 1.56 2.42
C ASP A 240 8.59 0.88 3.74
N ILE A 241 9.86 0.51 3.87
CA ILE A 241 10.44 -0.08 5.07
C ILE A 241 11.19 0.98 5.90
N PRO A 242 11.29 0.80 7.23
CA PRO A 242 12.05 1.68 8.11
C PRO A 242 13.51 1.85 7.66
N PRO A 243 14.13 3.03 7.85
CA PRO A 243 15.55 3.24 7.51
C PRO A 243 16.50 2.22 8.16
N SER A 244 16.20 1.80 9.39
CA SER A 244 16.97 0.77 10.10
C SER A 244 17.00 -0.57 9.36
N ASP A 245 15.89 -0.94 8.72
CA ASP A 245 15.78 -2.20 7.96
C ASP A 245 16.39 -2.07 6.56
N ARG A 246 16.37 -0.87 5.95
CA ARG A 246 17.00 -0.59 4.64
C ARG A 246 18.50 -0.81 4.66
N GLU A 247 19.16 -0.31 5.70
CA GLU A 247 20.62 -0.36 5.83
C GLU A 247 21.08 -1.48 6.78
N ASN A 248 20.15 -2.28 7.33
CA ASN A 248 20.40 -3.23 8.41
C ASN A 248 21.22 -2.60 9.56
N ILE A 249 21.08 -1.29 9.82
CA ILE A 249 21.89 -0.61 10.83
C ILE A 249 21.54 -1.17 12.20
N ARG A 250 22.54 -1.76 12.86
CA ARG A 250 22.45 -2.25 14.23
C ARG A 250 23.36 -1.45 15.13
N THR A 251 23.01 -1.42 16.41
CA THR A 251 23.86 -0.83 17.45
C THR A 251 24.71 -1.95 18.04
N PHE A 252 26.02 -1.78 18.00
CA PHE A 252 27.01 -2.67 18.59
C PHE A 252 27.74 -1.94 19.73
N VAL A 253 28.06 -2.67 20.79
CA VAL A 253 28.81 -2.15 21.93
C VAL A 253 30.12 -2.93 22.03
N TYR A 254 31.23 -2.22 22.01
CA TYR A 254 32.57 -2.79 22.19
C TYR A 254 33.15 -2.26 23.50
N TYR A 255 33.47 -3.15 24.43
CA TYR A 255 34.15 -2.80 25.68
C TYR A 255 35.65 -2.76 25.41
N VAL A 256 36.29 -1.66 25.82
CA VAL A 256 37.71 -1.44 25.59
C VAL A 256 38.49 -1.95 26.80
N GLU A 257 39.51 -2.78 26.56
CA GLU A 257 40.27 -3.46 27.62
C GLU A 257 41.63 -2.82 27.91
N ASN A 258 42.37 -2.44 26.87
CA ASN A 258 43.76 -1.97 26.94
C ASN A 258 43.90 -0.45 26.71
N GLY A 259 42.91 0.17 26.07
CA GLY A 259 42.91 1.61 25.73
C GLY A 259 41.85 2.47 26.43
N GLU A 260 41.84 3.77 26.08
CA GLU A 260 40.76 4.70 26.44
C GLU A 260 39.73 4.77 25.30
N ALA A 261 38.47 4.46 25.60
CA ALA A 261 37.38 4.44 24.61
C ALA A 261 37.22 5.77 23.85
N LYS A 262 37.45 6.91 24.53
CA LYS A 262 37.40 8.24 23.91
C LYS A 262 38.42 8.42 22.79
N LYS A 263 39.69 8.07 23.07
CA LYS A 263 40.80 8.18 22.12
C LYS A 263 40.59 7.26 20.92
N LEU A 264 40.19 6.01 21.17
CA LEU A 264 39.89 5.04 20.11
C LEU A 264 38.71 5.48 19.25
N ALA A 265 37.63 5.99 19.83
CA ALA A 265 36.50 6.50 19.08
C ALA A 265 36.89 7.69 18.17
N ASP A 266 37.74 8.59 18.63
CA ASP A 266 38.21 9.73 17.82
C ASP A 266 39.10 9.29 16.64
N ILE A 267 39.95 8.27 16.85
CA ILE A 267 40.72 7.64 15.78
C ILE A 267 39.79 7.00 14.75
N LEU A 268 38.80 6.21 15.21
CA LEU A 268 37.84 5.55 14.31
C LEU A 268 36.98 6.56 13.54
N LYS A 269 36.53 7.64 14.17
CA LYS A 269 35.83 8.74 13.46
C LYS A 269 36.72 9.34 12.37
N THR A 270 38.00 9.51 12.63
CA THR A 270 38.94 10.05 11.65
C THR A 270 39.14 9.11 10.46
N ILE A 271 39.11 7.79 10.68
CA ILE A 271 39.29 6.78 9.63
C ILE A 271 38.00 6.60 8.81
N TYR A 272 36.85 6.42 9.48
CA TYR A 272 35.61 5.98 8.84
C TYR A 272 34.61 7.11 8.53
N LEU A 273 34.66 8.26 9.21
CA LEU A 273 33.72 9.37 8.97
C LEU A 273 34.33 10.50 8.10
N LYS A 274 35.65 10.54 7.90
CA LYS A 274 36.34 11.65 7.20
C LYS A 274 36.23 11.61 5.68
N GLU A 275 35.90 10.47 5.07
CA GLU A 275 35.80 10.35 3.59
C GLU A 275 34.49 10.90 2.99
N LYS A 276 33.45 11.17 3.79
CA LYS A 276 32.17 11.70 3.27
C LYS A 276 32.15 13.22 3.02
N ALA A 277 33.19 13.97 3.40
CA ALA A 277 33.17 15.44 3.36
C ALA A 277 33.74 16.08 2.07
N GLY A 278 34.02 15.31 1.01
CA GLY A 278 34.74 15.84 -0.15
C GLY A 278 34.35 15.25 -1.50
N LYS A 279 33.17 15.61 -2.02
CA LYS A 279 32.90 15.85 -3.46
C LYS A 279 31.44 16.31 -3.69
N SER A 280 31.19 17.59 -3.46
CA SER A 280 30.16 18.35 -4.17
C SER A 280 30.78 19.66 -4.64
N GLN A 281 31.69 19.56 -5.61
CA GLN A 281 32.10 20.72 -6.40
C GLN A 281 31.13 20.84 -7.58
N GLN A 282 30.07 21.61 -7.36
CA GLN A 282 29.32 22.27 -8.42
C GLN A 282 30.31 23.11 -9.23
N ARG A 283 30.59 22.69 -10.46
CA ARG A 283 31.27 23.51 -11.46
C ARG A 283 30.26 24.54 -11.97
N PRO A 284 30.52 25.85 -11.88
CA PRO A 284 29.60 26.85 -12.43
C PRO A 284 29.63 26.78 -13.97
N THR A 285 28.44 26.68 -14.56
CA THR A 285 28.22 26.67 -16.01
C THR A 285 28.55 28.04 -16.59
N ILE A 286 29.73 28.17 -17.20
CA ILE A 286 30.06 29.32 -18.06
C ILE A 286 29.29 29.15 -19.37
N ILE A 287 28.30 30.03 -19.60
CA ILE A 287 27.59 30.16 -20.87
C ILE A 287 28.60 30.65 -21.92
N ARG A 288 29.05 29.75 -22.79
CA ARG A 288 29.83 30.11 -23.97
C ARG A 288 29.00 29.85 -25.22
N ARG A 289 28.43 30.93 -25.77
CA ARG A 289 27.80 30.96 -27.09
C ARG A 289 28.87 30.82 -28.17
N THR A 290 28.70 29.87 -29.10
CA THR A 290 29.27 29.96 -30.46
C THR A 290 28.44 29.14 -31.46
N PRO A 291 28.48 29.51 -32.76
CA PRO A 291 27.40 29.26 -33.71
C PRO A 291 27.55 27.98 -34.53
N VAL A 292 26.45 27.66 -35.22
CA VAL A 292 26.23 26.60 -36.20
C VAL A 292 27.24 26.66 -37.36
N ARG A 293 27.89 25.52 -37.69
CA ARG A 293 28.17 25.15 -39.09
C ARG A 293 28.38 23.64 -39.28
N THR A 294 27.88 23.19 -40.42
CA THR A 294 27.75 21.86 -41.01
C THR A 294 29.09 21.20 -41.40
N THR A 295 29.23 19.87 -41.23
CA THR A 295 29.26 18.83 -42.30
C THR A 295 29.82 17.47 -41.82
N ARG A 296 29.18 16.38 -42.32
CA ARG A 296 29.66 15.01 -42.67
C ARG A 296 30.30 14.03 -41.65
N LYS A 297 29.53 12.94 -41.45
CA LYS A 297 29.81 11.50 -41.70
C LYS A 297 31.03 10.83 -41.02
N GLY A 298 30.74 9.93 -40.08
CA GLY A 298 31.65 8.90 -39.57
C GLY A 298 30.91 7.93 -38.65
N THR A 299 30.80 6.67 -39.07
CA THR A 299 30.18 5.55 -38.35
C THR A 299 31.20 4.93 -37.39
N THR A 300 30.89 4.83 -36.09
CA THR A 300 31.57 3.93 -35.15
C THR A 300 30.61 3.42 -34.06
N ALA A 301 30.91 2.19 -33.63
CA ALA A 301 30.17 1.22 -32.82
C ALA A 301 29.72 1.68 -31.40
N PRO A 302 28.77 0.96 -30.76
CA PRO A 302 28.23 1.31 -29.45
C PRO A 302 29.24 1.10 -28.31
N PRO A 303 29.19 1.90 -27.22
CA PRO A 303 30.02 1.65 -26.05
C PRO A 303 29.45 0.49 -25.24
N VAL A 304 30.32 -0.49 -24.98
CA VAL A 304 30.14 -1.58 -24.01
C VAL A 304 30.07 -0.97 -22.60
N PRO A 305 29.15 -1.40 -21.71
CA PRO A 305 29.14 -0.92 -20.33
C PRO A 305 30.40 -1.39 -19.59
N THR A 306 31.14 -0.43 -19.05
CA THR A 306 32.23 -0.66 -18.11
C THR A 306 31.67 -1.32 -16.86
N ILE A 307 32.04 -2.58 -16.63
CA ILE A 307 31.90 -3.25 -15.35
C ILE A 307 32.78 -2.47 -14.37
N VAL A 308 32.15 -1.68 -13.50
CA VAL A 308 32.82 -1.09 -12.34
C VAL A 308 33.09 -2.24 -11.38
N GLY A 309 34.34 -2.71 -11.39
CA GLY A 309 34.85 -3.57 -10.32
C GLY A 309 34.77 -2.81 -9.01
N GLY A 310 33.99 -3.34 -8.07
CA GLY A 310 33.94 -2.84 -6.71
C GLY A 310 35.31 -2.98 -6.06
N LEU A 311 35.84 -1.88 -5.55
CA LEU A 311 36.91 -1.90 -4.56
C LEU A 311 36.33 -2.42 -3.23
N PRO A 312 37.08 -3.21 -2.45
CA PRO A 312 36.68 -3.54 -1.09
C PRO A 312 36.74 -2.25 -0.25
N GLY A 313 35.58 -1.79 0.24
CA GLY A 313 35.50 -0.64 1.14
C GLY A 313 34.44 0.42 0.81
N GLU A 314 33.44 0.13 -0.01
CA GLU A 314 32.32 1.07 -0.21
C GLU A 314 31.36 1.01 0.99
N VAL A 315 31.60 1.91 1.94
CA VAL A 315 30.81 2.07 3.16
C VAL A 315 29.48 2.74 2.82
N SER A 316 28.46 1.93 2.58
CA SER A 316 27.10 2.37 2.24
C SER A 316 26.21 2.39 3.49
N GLY A 317 26.49 3.32 4.41
CA GLY A 317 25.61 3.56 5.56
C GLY A 317 26.05 4.78 6.37
N GLU A 318 25.12 5.38 7.12
CA GLU A 318 25.46 6.43 8.10
C GLU A 318 26.09 5.80 9.36
N ILE A 319 27.42 5.68 9.39
CA ILE A 319 28.14 5.17 10.57
C ILE A 319 28.18 6.25 11.65
N THR A 320 27.68 5.93 12.84
CA THR A 320 27.83 6.77 14.03
C THR A 320 28.67 6.05 15.08
N ILE A 321 29.76 6.70 15.54
CA ILE A 321 30.66 6.15 16.57
C ILE A 321 30.64 7.09 17.77
N THR A 322 30.29 6.59 18.94
CA THR A 322 30.21 7.36 20.19
C THR A 322 30.96 6.64 21.30
N ALA A 323 31.83 7.34 22.02
CA ALA A 323 32.46 6.79 23.23
C ALA A 323 31.56 6.99 24.44
N TYR A 324 31.50 5.98 25.30
CA TYR A 324 30.85 6.03 26.60
C TYR A 324 31.91 5.80 27.68
N GLU A 325 32.33 6.91 28.33
CA GLU A 325 33.49 6.94 29.23
C GLU A 325 33.22 6.17 30.53
N ASP A 326 31.99 6.19 31.06
CA ASP A 326 31.66 5.59 32.36
C ASP A 326 31.89 4.06 32.42
N ILE A 327 31.71 3.36 31.29
CA ILE A 327 31.95 1.90 31.19
C ILE A 327 33.12 1.55 30.26
N ASN A 328 33.92 2.57 29.86
CA ASN A 328 34.98 2.43 28.87
C ASN A 328 34.56 1.64 27.62
N ALA A 329 33.44 2.03 26.99
CA ALA A 329 32.92 1.34 25.82
C ALA A 329 32.72 2.28 24.62
N ILE A 330 32.70 1.69 23.43
CA ILE A 330 32.42 2.37 22.17
C ILE A 330 31.11 1.83 21.62
N ILE A 331 30.15 2.73 21.38
CA ILE A 331 28.86 2.44 20.78
C ILE A 331 28.95 2.77 19.28
N ILE A 332 28.73 1.75 18.45
CA ILE A 332 28.83 1.84 17.00
C ILE A 332 27.47 1.54 16.39
N LYS A 333 26.89 2.50 15.66
CA LYS A 333 25.72 2.28 14.80
C LYS A 333 26.21 2.15 13.37
N ALA A 334 26.09 0.95 12.81
CA ALA A 334 26.55 0.65 11.45
C ALA A 334 25.83 -0.59 10.88
N SER A 335 25.98 -0.84 9.58
CA SER A 335 25.58 -2.11 8.99
C SER A 335 26.42 -3.26 9.57
N PRO A 336 25.96 -4.53 9.56
CA PRO A 336 26.73 -5.65 10.09
C PRO A 336 28.05 -5.87 9.33
N GLY A 337 28.09 -5.54 8.03
CA GLY A 337 29.29 -5.60 7.22
C GLY A 337 30.34 -4.58 7.67
N ASP A 338 29.95 -3.31 7.80
CA ASP A 338 30.86 -2.24 8.22
C ASP A 338 31.38 -2.45 9.65
N TYR A 339 30.52 -2.96 10.54
CA TYR A 339 30.93 -3.27 11.92
C TYR A 339 32.06 -4.30 11.97
N LEU A 340 32.09 -5.30 11.08
CA LEU A 340 33.18 -6.29 11.04
C LEU A 340 34.53 -5.64 10.71
N SER A 341 34.55 -4.70 9.77
CA SER A 341 35.77 -3.95 9.42
C SER A 341 36.24 -3.04 10.56
N ILE A 342 35.31 -2.38 11.26
CA ILE A 342 35.63 -1.57 12.45
C ILE A 342 36.14 -2.45 13.58
N LEU A 343 35.51 -3.61 13.81
CA LEU A 343 35.89 -4.57 14.85
C LEU A 343 37.30 -5.12 14.64
N GLU A 344 37.69 -5.42 13.39
CA GLU A 344 39.06 -5.86 13.09
C GLU A 344 40.08 -4.76 13.44
N THR A 345 39.75 -3.50 13.16
CA THR A 345 40.60 -2.36 13.49
C THR A 345 40.69 -2.15 15.00
N LEU A 346 39.56 -2.28 15.71
CA LEU A 346 39.52 -2.21 17.17
C LEU A 346 40.39 -3.27 17.82
N LYS A 347 40.30 -4.54 17.39
CA LYS A 347 41.12 -5.64 17.92
C LYS A 347 42.63 -5.49 17.70
N ARG A 348 43.06 -4.57 16.85
CA ARG A 348 44.48 -4.27 16.62
C ARG A 348 44.96 -3.05 17.40
N LEU A 349 44.05 -2.19 17.83
CA LEU A 349 44.33 -0.93 18.53
C LEU A 349 44.13 -1.03 20.04
N ASP A 350 43.13 -1.81 20.44
CA ASP A 350 42.90 -2.31 21.78
C ASP A 350 43.61 -3.67 21.91
#